data_AF-A0A5Y3V813-F1
#
_entry.id   AF-A0A5Y3V813-F1
#
_cell.length_a   1.000
_cell.length_b   1.000
_cell.length_c   1.000
_cell.angle_alpha   90.00
_cell.angle_beta   90.00
_cell.angle_gamma   90.00
#
_symmetry.space_group_name_H-M   'P 1'
#
loop_
_entity.id
_entity.type
_entity.pdbx_description
1 polymer ?
#
loop_
_entity_poly.entity_id
_entity_poly.type
_entity_poly.pdbx_seq_one_letter_code
_entity_poly.pdbx_strand_id
1 'polypeptide(L)'
;RITVGNDQTVRVKHDRVVNISHDEGLYVRNDRKVTVEGRQEQSTTGDHISLVKGTHSLEVKGDLARKITGALGMKVRNEIVLESSGKTTLKVGGSFVVIHAGGVDMVGLKINLNSGGSPGTPVPTLQPAILRALADESNGVSGAEDAEPPRKNVQNTFNNPPQDLVPPQLRRIFSR
;
A
#
# COMPACT_ATOMS: atom_id res chain seq x y z
N ARG A 1 12.64 31.55 -6.23
CA ARG A 1 11.80 31.13 -5.08
C ARG A 1 10.54 31.97 -5.10
N ILE A 2 9.36 31.36 -4.98
CA ILE A 2 8.10 32.08 -4.76
C ILE A 2 7.67 31.74 -3.33
N THR A 3 7.38 32.75 -2.53
CA THR A 3 6.90 32.59 -1.15
C THR A 3 5.54 33.26 -1.07
N VAL A 4 4.57 32.56 -0.47
CA VAL A 4 3.22 33.07 -0.22
C VAL A 4 3.00 33.05 1.29
N GLY A 5 2.68 34.20 1.88
CA GLY A 5 2.54 34.32 3.34
C GLY A 5 1.24 33.75 3.90
N ASN A 6 0.18 33.74 3.09
CA ASN A 6 -1.14 33.19 3.44
C ASN A 6 -1.60 32.25 2.31
N ASP A 7 -2.67 32.61 1.61
CA ASP A 7 -3.30 31.74 0.62
C ASP A 7 -2.80 31.98 -0.80
N GLN A 8 -2.67 30.90 -1.57
CA GLN A 8 -2.46 30.94 -3.01
C GLN A 8 -3.64 30.27 -3.72
N THR A 9 -4.32 31.01 -4.59
CA THR A 9 -5.30 30.44 -5.52
C THR A 9 -4.79 30.59 -6.95
N VAL A 10 -4.69 29.47 -7.68
CA VAL A 10 -4.34 29.47 -9.10
C VAL A 10 -5.54 29.01 -9.90
N ARG A 11 -6.04 29.87 -10.80
CA ARG A 11 -7.13 29.54 -11.73
C ARG A 11 -6.62 29.60 -13.16
N VAL A 12 -6.71 28.47 -13.86
CA VAL A 12 -6.40 28.36 -15.29
C VAL A 12 -7.71 28.08 -16.02
N LYS A 13 -8.07 28.90 -17.02
CA LYS A 13 -9.36 28.79 -17.72
C LYS A 13 -9.35 27.80 -18.89
N HIS A 14 -8.16 27.43 -19.35
CA HIS A 14 -7.96 26.49 -20.43
C HIS A 14 -6.94 25.45 -19.94
N ASP A 15 -5.78 25.37 -20.56
CA ASP A 15 -4.82 24.31 -20.28
C ASP A 15 -3.67 24.77 -19.40
N ARG A 16 -3.22 23.87 -18.52
CA ARG A 16 -1.94 23.96 -17.83
C ARG A 16 -1.09 22.77 -18.25
N VAL A 17 0.05 23.05 -18.87
CA VAL A 17 1.09 22.06 -19.16
C VAL A 17 2.30 22.36 -18.28
N VAL A 18 2.86 21.33 -17.65
CA VAL A 18 4.05 21.43 -16.80
C VAL A 18 5.08 20.43 -17.31
N ASN A 19 6.29 20.90 -17.61
CA ASN A 19 7.43 20.06 -17.97
C ASN A 19 8.52 20.26 -16.91
N ILE A 20 8.94 19.16 -16.29
CA ILE A 20 9.96 19.14 -15.25
C ILE A 20 11.02 18.14 -15.72
N SER A 21 12.23 18.63 -15.99
CA SER A 21 13.31 17.83 -16.58
C SER A 21 14.10 16.99 -15.57
N HIS A 22 13.90 17.24 -14.27
CA HIS A 22 14.61 16.55 -13.19
C HIS A 22 13.61 16.03 -12.16
N ASP A 23 13.43 16.75 -11.03
CA ASP A 23 12.60 16.28 -9.92
C ASP A 23 11.42 17.21 -9.63
N GLU A 24 10.29 16.62 -9.27
CA GLU A 24 9.17 17.30 -8.62
C GLU A 24 9.02 16.78 -7.18
N GLY A 25 9.09 17.69 -6.21
CA GLY A 25 8.78 17.40 -4.82
C GLY A 25 7.49 18.09 -4.40
N LEU A 26 6.56 17.34 -3.79
CA LEU A 26 5.35 17.89 -3.20
C LEU A 26 5.26 17.48 -1.73
N TYR A 27 5.30 18.47 -0.85
CA TYR A 27 5.01 18.31 0.57
C TYR A 27 3.70 19.02 0.89
N VAL A 28 2.73 18.29 1.45
CA VAL A 28 1.46 18.83 1.94
C VAL A 28 1.33 18.45 3.40
N ARG A 29 1.29 19.46 4.29
CA ARG A 29 1.24 19.24 5.75
C ARG A 29 -0.11 18.67 6.22
N ASN A 30 -1.19 19.15 5.62
CA ASN A 30 -2.56 18.76 5.97
C ASN A 30 -3.12 17.89 4.83
N ASP A 31 -4.28 18.27 4.27
CA ASP A 31 -4.97 17.46 3.27
C ASP A 31 -4.60 17.85 1.83
N ARG A 32 -4.41 16.84 0.98
CA ARG A 32 -4.45 16.99 -0.48
C ARG A 32 -5.75 16.38 -0.99
N LYS A 33 -6.58 17.18 -1.67
CA LYS A 33 -7.78 16.71 -2.37
C LYS A 33 -7.56 16.87 -3.86
N VAL A 34 -7.91 15.85 -4.64
CA VAL A 34 -7.79 15.85 -6.10
C VAL A 34 -9.10 15.32 -6.67
N THR A 35 -9.70 16.10 -7.56
CA THR A 35 -10.87 15.69 -8.34
C THR A 35 -10.50 15.81 -9.81
N VAL A 36 -10.75 14.75 -10.57
CA VAL A 36 -10.60 14.74 -12.02
C VAL A 36 -11.94 14.29 -12.59
N GLU A 37 -12.66 15.20 -13.26
CA GLU A 37 -13.96 14.89 -13.87
C GLU A 37 -13.81 14.09 -15.17
N GLY A 38 -12.70 14.29 -15.87
CA GLY A 38 -12.34 13.56 -17.08
C GLY A 38 -11.49 12.33 -16.80
N ARG A 39 -10.52 12.09 -17.68
CA ARG A 39 -9.63 10.93 -17.61
C ARG A 39 -8.35 11.27 -16.85
N GLN A 40 -7.96 10.40 -15.90
CA GLN A 40 -6.65 10.45 -15.26
C GLN A 40 -5.77 9.32 -15.80
N GLU A 41 -4.67 9.69 -16.44
CA GLU A 41 -3.61 8.76 -16.87
C GLU A 41 -2.36 8.99 -16.06
N GLN A 42 -1.68 7.91 -15.71
CA GLN A 42 -0.41 7.95 -15.02
C GLN A 42 0.50 6.85 -15.57
N SER A 43 1.72 7.25 -15.96
CA SER A 43 2.80 6.33 -16.35
C SER A 43 3.99 6.56 -15.42
N THR A 44 4.60 5.49 -14.96
CA THR A 44 5.80 5.53 -14.13
C THR A 44 6.77 4.48 -14.65
N THR A 45 7.94 4.92 -15.14
CA THR A 45 8.96 4.03 -15.70
C THR A 45 9.76 3.32 -14.61
N GLY A 46 10.03 4.02 -13.50
CA GLY A 46 10.65 3.45 -12.31
C GLY A 46 9.62 2.89 -11.33
N ASP A 47 9.98 2.89 -10.05
CA ASP A 47 9.11 2.35 -8.99
C ASP A 47 7.95 3.30 -8.66
N HIS A 48 6.75 2.73 -8.50
CA HIS A 48 5.61 3.40 -7.88
C HIS A 48 5.41 2.88 -6.46
N ILE A 49 5.75 3.71 -5.47
CA ILE A 49 5.70 3.32 -4.05
C ILE A 49 4.65 4.16 -3.33
N SER A 50 3.69 3.50 -2.67
CA SER A 50 2.64 4.15 -1.88
C SER A 50 2.60 3.57 -0.47
N LEU A 51 2.74 4.44 0.53
CA LEU A 51 2.59 4.09 1.94
C LEU A 51 1.38 4.85 2.52
N VAL A 52 0.33 4.10 2.84
CA VAL A 52 -0.84 4.62 3.54
C VAL A 52 -0.81 4.09 4.97
N LYS A 53 -0.57 4.99 5.94
CA LYS A 53 -0.56 4.63 7.37
C LYS A 53 -1.96 4.44 7.95
N GLY A 54 -2.96 5.10 7.35
CA GLY A 54 -4.37 4.94 7.67
C GLY A 54 -5.05 3.93 6.74
N THR A 55 -6.28 4.25 6.34
CA THR A 55 -7.09 3.40 5.46
C THR A 55 -6.85 3.72 3.98
N HIS A 56 -6.72 2.68 3.16
CA HIS A 56 -6.78 2.78 1.70
C HIS A 56 -8.11 2.19 1.22
N SER A 57 -9.02 3.05 0.76
CA SER A 57 -10.31 2.67 0.20
C SER A 57 -10.33 2.92 -1.31
N LEU A 58 -10.84 1.95 -2.08
CA LEU A 58 -10.95 2.03 -3.53
C LEU A 58 -12.31 1.49 -3.95
N GLU A 59 -13.12 2.34 -4.58
CA GLU A 59 -14.35 1.95 -5.25
C GLU A 59 -14.15 2.14 -6.76
N VAL A 60 -14.45 1.11 -7.54
CA VAL A 60 -14.43 1.17 -9.01
C VAL A 60 -15.81 0.74 -9.49
N LYS A 61 -16.53 1.65 -10.14
CA LYS A 61 -17.89 1.37 -10.63
C LYS A 61 -17.93 0.47 -11.87
N GLY A 62 -16.81 0.38 -12.58
CA GLY A 62 -16.60 -0.54 -13.71
C GLY A 62 -15.54 -1.58 -13.39
N ASP A 63 -14.73 -1.93 -14.39
CA ASP A 63 -13.73 -2.98 -14.24
C ASP A 63 -12.43 -2.49 -13.58
N LEU A 64 -11.87 -3.30 -12.70
CA LEU A 64 -10.50 -3.17 -12.22
C LEU A 64 -9.62 -4.25 -12.83
N ALA A 65 -8.80 -3.88 -13.82
CA ALA A 65 -7.82 -4.78 -14.43
C ALA A 65 -6.42 -4.53 -13.83
N ARG A 66 -5.74 -5.60 -13.39
CA ARG A 66 -4.34 -5.56 -12.94
C ARG A 66 -3.54 -6.65 -13.62
N LYS A 67 -2.52 -6.25 -14.40
CA LYS A 67 -1.57 -7.17 -15.04
C LYS A 67 -0.21 -7.05 -14.36
N ILE A 68 0.27 -8.16 -13.83
CA ILE A 68 1.57 -8.25 -13.15
C ILE A 68 2.41 -9.29 -13.90
N THR A 69 3.59 -8.90 -14.36
CA THR A 69 4.54 -9.81 -15.05
C THR A 69 5.43 -10.56 -14.06
N GLY A 70 5.76 -9.93 -12.93
CA GLY A 70 6.46 -10.53 -11.80
C GLY A 70 5.49 -11.25 -10.86
N ALA A 71 5.61 -11.01 -9.56
CA ALA A 71 4.79 -11.64 -8.54
C ALA A 71 3.74 -10.67 -7.94
N LEU A 72 2.55 -11.19 -7.67
CA LEU A 72 1.53 -10.53 -6.85
C LEU A 72 1.55 -11.15 -5.44
N GLY A 73 1.85 -10.33 -4.42
CA GLY A 73 1.85 -10.76 -3.02
C GLY A 73 0.93 -9.91 -2.17
N MET A 74 0.21 -10.55 -1.24
CA MET A 74 -0.62 -9.89 -0.23
C MET A 74 -0.33 -10.52 1.13
N LYS A 75 0.20 -9.73 2.08
CA LYS A 75 0.33 -10.14 3.48
C LYS A 75 -0.67 -9.34 4.30
N VAL A 76 -1.68 -10.03 4.83
CA VAL A 76 -2.74 -9.44 5.65
C VAL A 76 -2.70 -10.07 7.03
N ARG A 77 -2.84 -9.25 8.08
CA ARG A 77 -2.77 -9.72 9.48
C ARG A 77 -4.01 -10.53 9.88
N ASN A 78 -5.19 -10.05 9.50
CA ASN A 78 -6.45 -10.57 10.00
C ASN A 78 -7.13 -11.45 8.94
N GLU A 79 -7.77 -10.86 7.93
CA GLU A 79 -8.62 -11.58 7.00
C GLU A 79 -8.48 -11.06 5.56
N ILE A 80 -8.62 -11.97 4.60
CA ILE A 80 -8.80 -11.66 3.19
C ILE A 80 -10.19 -12.16 2.79
N VAL A 81 -11.07 -11.23 2.42
CA VAL A 81 -12.41 -11.56 1.89
C VAL A 81 -12.45 -11.22 0.40
N LEU A 82 -12.80 -12.22 -0.41
CA LEU A 82 -13.02 -12.07 -1.85
C LEU A 82 -14.46 -12.50 -2.15
N GLU A 83 -15.35 -11.54 -2.27
CA GLU A 83 -16.76 -11.77 -2.54
C GLU A 83 -17.08 -11.51 -4.02
N SER A 84 -17.83 -12.43 -4.61
CA SER A 84 -18.37 -12.30 -5.96
C SER A 84 -19.74 -12.94 -5.99
N SER A 85 -20.74 -12.23 -6.53
CA SER A 85 -22.09 -12.75 -6.74
C SER A 85 -22.19 -13.75 -7.89
N GLY A 86 -21.23 -13.70 -8.84
CA GLY A 86 -21.22 -14.57 -10.02
C GLY A 86 -20.32 -15.78 -9.85
N LYS A 87 -19.01 -15.57 -9.99
CA LYS A 87 -18.01 -16.65 -10.02
C LYS A 87 -16.64 -16.15 -9.61
N THR A 88 -15.95 -16.91 -8.77
CA THR A 88 -14.53 -16.70 -8.46
C THR A 88 -13.70 -17.79 -9.15
N THR A 89 -12.60 -17.44 -9.79
CA THR A 89 -11.75 -18.40 -10.52
C THR A 89 -10.27 -18.17 -10.20
N LEU A 90 -9.56 -19.26 -9.88
CA LEU A 90 -8.12 -19.29 -9.69
C LEU A 90 -7.55 -20.33 -10.67
N LYS A 91 -6.62 -19.94 -11.54
CA LYS A 91 -6.10 -20.81 -12.59
C LYS A 91 -4.57 -20.73 -12.68
N VAL A 92 -3.93 -21.89 -12.84
CA VAL A 92 -2.49 -22.03 -13.09
C VAL A 92 -2.28 -23.14 -14.13
N GLY A 93 -1.78 -22.79 -15.31
CA GLY A 93 -1.65 -23.74 -16.42
C GLY A 93 -2.98 -24.44 -16.72
N GLY A 94 -2.98 -25.77 -16.70
CA GLY A 94 -4.17 -26.61 -16.87
C GLY A 94 -4.99 -26.84 -15.58
N SER A 95 -4.51 -26.42 -14.42
CA SER A 95 -5.19 -26.61 -13.13
C SER A 95 -6.01 -25.37 -12.73
N PHE A 96 -7.16 -25.57 -12.09
CA PHE A 96 -7.99 -24.46 -11.62
C PHE A 96 -8.93 -24.83 -10.46
N VAL A 97 -9.41 -23.78 -9.79
CA VAL A 97 -10.53 -23.81 -8.85
C VAL A 97 -11.54 -22.77 -9.29
N VAL A 98 -12.82 -23.15 -9.33
CA VAL A 98 -13.94 -22.26 -9.65
C VAL A 98 -14.98 -22.38 -8.55
N ILE A 99 -15.35 -21.24 -7.95
CA ILE A 99 -16.45 -21.13 -6.99
C ILE A 99 -17.61 -20.43 -7.70
N HIS A 100 -18.80 -21.03 -7.65
CA HIS A 100 -20.01 -20.52 -8.29
C HIS A 100 -21.25 -20.91 -7.47
N ALA A 101 -22.43 -20.43 -7.87
CA ALA A 101 -23.68 -20.64 -7.12
C ALA A 101 -24.08 -22.12 -6.89
N GLY A 102 -23.56 -23.05 -7.70
CA GLY A 102 -23.84 -24.48 -7.59
C GLY A 102 -22.83 -25.27 -6.73
N GLY A 103 -21.71 -24.66 -6.33
CA GLY A 103 -20.66 -25.34 -5.58
C GLY A 103 -19.23 -24.92 -5.97
N VAL A 104 -18.31 -25.88 -5.87
CA VAL A 104 -16.88 -25.68 -6.15
C VAL A 104 -16.41 -26.75 -7.14
N ASP A 105 -15.91 -26.32 -8.30
CA ASP A 105 -15.20 -27.17 -9.25
C ASP A 105 -13.70 -27.09 -9.01
N MET A 106 -13.03 -28.24 -9.00
CA MET A 106 -11.58 -28.33 -8.83
C MET A 106 -10.99 -29.33 -9.83
N VAL A 107 -10.05 -28.87 -10.66
CA VAL A 107 -9.39 -29.69 -11.68
C VAL A 107 -7.87 -29.51 -11.61
N GLY A 108 -7.13 -30.62 -11.67
CA GLY A 108 -5.68 -30.66 -11.76
C GLY A 108 -5.15 -32.09 -11.85
N LEU A 109 -3.90 -32.27 -12.30
CA LEU A 109 -3.27 -33.60 -12.40
C LEU A 109 -3.18 -34.32 -11.05
N LYS A 110 -2.95 -33.57 -9.97
CA LYS A 110 -2.87 -34.07 -8.60
C LYS A 110 -3.48 -33.05 -7.66
N ILE A 111 -4.37 -33.52 -6.79
CA ILE A 111 -4.96 -32.74 -5.71
C ILE A 111 -4.49 -33.38 -4.40
N ASN A 112 -3.69 -32.65 -3.61
CA ASN A 112 -3.34 -33.09 -2.26
C ASN A 112 -4.30 -32.41 -1.27
N LEU A 113 -4.91 -33.20 -0.39
CA LEU A 113 -5.74 -32.71 0.70
C LEU A 113 -5.08 -33.12 2.02
N ASN A 114 -4.94 -32.17 2.94
CA ASN A 114 -4.34 -32.37 4.27
C ASN A 114 -2.91 -32.98 4.26
N SER A 115 -2.19 -32.93 3.13
CA SER A 115 -0.84 -33.47 2.99
C SER A 115 -0.05 -32.76 1.88
N GLY A 116 1.28 -32.72 2.00
CA GLY A 116 2.19 -32.19 0.99
C GLY A 116 2.09 -30.67 0.71
N GLY A 117 2.84 -30.23 -0.30
CA GLY A 117 2.88 -28.83 -0.75
C GLY A 117 3.94 -27.97 -0.05
N SER A 118 4.21 -26.79 -0.62
CA SER A 118 5.03 -25.74 0.00
C SER A 118 4.48 -24.38 -0.45
N PRO A 119 4.04 -23.51 0.47
CA PRO A 119 3.46 -22.22 0.09
C PRO A 119 4.54 -21.26 -0.45
N GLY A 120 4.13 -20.36 -1.34
CA GLY A 120 4.98 -19.23 -1.73
C GLY A 120 5.10 -18.18 -0.62
N THR A 121 6.09 -17.29 -0.73
CA THR A 121 6.26 -16.15 0.18
C THR A 121 5.80 -14.87 -0.51
N PRO A 122 4.99 -14.01 0.14
CA PRO A 122 4.62 -12.70 -0.42
C PRO A 122 5.84 -11.82 -0.68
N VAL A 123 5.83 -11.07 -1.79
CA VAL A 123 6.86 -10.06 -2.07
C VAL A 123 6.80 -8.92 -1.04
N PRO A 124 7.96 -8.41 -0.57
CA PRO A 124 7.99 -7.31 0.40
C PRO A 124 7.62 -5.97 -0.23
N THR A 125 7.12 -5.03 0.58
CA THR A 125 6.87 -3.65 0.16
C THR A 125 8.12 -2.78 0.28
N LEU A 126 8.25 -1.81 -0.63
CA LEU A 126 9.26 -0.75 -0.54
C LEU A 126 8.78 0.41 0.34
N GLN A 127 9.70 1.19 0.89
CA GLN A 127 9.39 2.42 1.63
C GLN A 127 9.59 3.64 0.73
N PRO A 128 8.64 4.59 0.70
CA PRO A 128 8.83 5.82 -0.06
C PRO A 128 9.80 6.75 0.66
N ALA A 129 10.49 7.61 -0.09
CA ALA A 129 11.23 8.73 0.47
C ALA A 129 10.26 9.74 1.11
N ILE A 130 10.64 10.32 2.26
CA ILE A 130 9.82 11.31 2.98
C ILE A 130 10.43 12.70 2.77
N LEU A 131 9.68 13.57 2.08
CA LEU A 131 10.04 14.99 1.95
C LEU A 131 9.76 15.73 3.26
N ARG A 132 10.63 16.69 3.62
CA ARG A 132 10.47 17.57 4.79
C ARG A 132 10.01 18.96 4.34
N ALA A 133 9.39 19.70 5.26
CA ALA A 133 9.06 21.10 5.03
C ALA A 133 10.34 21.92 4.75
N LEU A 134 10.26 22.87 3.81
CA LEU A 134 11.32 23.84 3.60
C LEU A 134 11.35 24.81 4.80
N ALA A 135 12.55 25.17 5.26
CA ALA A 135 12.70 26.16 6.32
C ALA A 135 12.21 27.54 5.83
N ASP A 136 11.43 28.21 6.67
CA ASP A 136 11.05 29.61 6.46
C ASP A 136 12.31 30.48 6.62
N GLU A 137 12.59 31.34 5.64
CA GLU A 137 13.66 32.35 5.78
C GLU A 137 13.19 33.48 6.72
N SER A 138 13.04 33.16 7.99
CA SER A 138 12.99 34.12 9.09
C SER A 138 13.46 33.50 10.41
N ASN A 139 14.64 32.88 10.39
CA ASN A 139 15.68 32.95 11.43
C ASN A 139 16.75 31.90 11.10
N GLY A 140 17.98 32.37 10.86
CA GLY A 140 19.08 31.52 10.45
C GLY A 140 19.43 30.45 11.47
N VAL A 141 19.36 29.18 11.05
CA VAL A 141 20.29 28.12 11.44
C VAL A 141 20.47 27.20 10.22
N SER A 142 21.73 27.03 9.83
CA SER A 142 22.22 26.15 8.77
C SER A 142 22.03 24.67 9.11
N GLY A 143 21.64 23.86 8.12
CA GLY A 143 21.65 22.40 8.20
C GLY A 143 20.98 21.76 7.00
N ALA A 144 21.65 21.77 5.85
CA ALA A 144 21.30 20.85 4.77
C ALA A 144 21.83 19.47 5.15
N GLU A 145 20.94 18.58 5.59
CA GLU A 145 21.22 17.15 5.67
C GLU A 145 20.53 16.46 4.50
N ASP A 146 21.38 15.80 3.71
CA ASP A 146 21.06 15.05 2.51
C ASP A 146 19.90 14.06 2.73
N ALA A 147 19.12 13.86 1.66
CA ALA A 147 18.09 12.84 1.61
C ALA A 147 18.66 11.47 2.02
N GLU A 148 18.24 10.99 3.18
CA GLU A 148 18.66 9.70 3.71
C GLU A 148 18.15 8.58 2.78
N PRO A 149 19.01 7.62 2.37
CA PRO A 149 18.57 6.50 1.54
C PRO A 149 17.50 5.67 2.26
N PRO A 150 16.61 4.97 1.53
CA PRO A 150 15.47 4.29 2.14
C PRO A 150 15.93 3.30 3.21
N ARG A 151 15.49 3.54 4.46
CA ARG A 151 15.71 2.64 5.60
C ARG A 151 14.90 1.34 5.38
N LYS A 152 15.47 0.23 5.86
CA LYS A 152 15.03 -1.16 5.64
C LYS A 152 13.54 -1.40 5.94
N ASN A 153 12.91 -2.13 5.01
CA ASN A 153 11.67 -2.94 5.03
C ASN A 153 10.71 -2.76 6.23
N VAL A 154 9.43 -2.46 5.91
CA VAL A 154 8.28 -2.38 6.86
C VAL A 154 8.01 -3.72 7.59
N GLN A 155 8.71 -4.79 7.21
CA GLN A 155 8.63 -6.10 7.85
C GLN A 155 8.93 -6.05 9.37
N ASN A 156 9.78 -5.12 9.83
CA ASN A 156 10.13 -5.02 11.25
C ASN A 156 8.93 -4.66 12.14
N THR A 157 7.93 -3.94 11.62
CA THR A 157 6.69 -3.63 12.36
C THR A 157 5.76 -4.85 12.49
N PHE A 158 5.97 -5.90 11.68
CA PHE A 158 5.18 -7.13 11.71
C PHE A 158 5.92 -8.33 12.32
N ASN A 159 7.23 -8.21 12.58
CA ASN A 159 8.05 -9.30 13.10
C ASN A 159 8.26 -9.25 14.63
N ASN A 160 7.96 -8.13 15.29
CA ASN A 160 8.00 -8.05 16.74
C ASN A 160 6.61 -8.36 17.31
N PRO A 161 6.41 -9.46 18.07
CA PRO A 161 5.23 -9.58 18.91
C PRO A 161 5.22 -8.43 19.93
N PRO A 162 4.04 -7.97 20.41
CA PRO A 162 3.97 -7.04 21.53
C PRO A 162 4.72 -7.68 22.71
N GLN A 163 5.86 -7.10 23.11
CA GLN A 163 6.47 -7.44 24.38
C GLN A 163 5.65 -6.75 25.47
N ASP A 164 5.23 -7.54 26.45
CA ASP A 164 4.61 -7.18 27.73
C ASP A 164 3.20 -6.58 27.72
N LEU A 165 2.21 -7.44 28.02
CA LEU A 165 1.40 -7.31 29.24
C LEU A 165 0.99 -8.73 29.69
N VAL A 166 1.87 -9.43 30.42
CA VAL A 166 1.44 -10.57 31.23
C VAL A 166 0.68 -9.99 32.43
N PRO A 167 -0.63 -10.26 32.60
CA PRO A 167 -1.32 -9.82 33.80
C PRO A 167 -0.76 -10.58 35.02
N PRO A 168 -0.66 -9.93 36.20
CA PRO A 168 -0.13 -10.58 37.39
C PRO A 168 -0.96 -11.82 37.75
N GLN A 169 -0.30 -12.97 37.85
CA GLN A 169 -0.89 -14.20 38.35
C GLN A 169 -1.17 -14.03 39.85
N LEU A 170 -2.44 -13.90 40.22
CA LEU A 170 -2.86 -13.99 41.62
C LEU A 170 -2.53 -15.40 42.14
N ARG A 171 -1.47 -15.53 42.93
CA ARG A 171 -1.20 -16.72 43.74
C ARG A 171 -2.34 -16.90 44.74
N ARG A 172 -3.29 -17.78 44.43
CA ARG A 172 -4.28 -18.26 45.39
C ARG A 172 -3.58 -19.21 46.35
N ILE A 173 -3.23 -18.70 47.53
CA ILE A 173 -2.73 -19.51 48.64
C ILE A 173 -3.94 -20.27 49.19
N PHE A 174 -3.99 -21.58 48.98
CA PHE A 174 -4.87 -22.44 49.77
C PHE A 174 -4.06 -22.95 50.96
N SER A 175 -4.40 -22.47 52.16
CA SER A 175 -4.04 -23.16 53.40
C SER A 175 -5.03 -24.29 53.65
N ARG A 176 -4.46 -25.36 54.23
CA ARG A 176 -5.03 -26.67 54.58
C ARG A 176 -6.49 -26.74 54.97
#